data_AF-D3IB95-F1
#
_entry.id   AF-D3IB95-F1
#
_cell.length_a   1.000
_cell.length_b   1.000
_cell.length_c   1.000
_cell.angle_alpha   90.00
_cell.angle_beta   90.00
_cell.angle_gamma   90.00
#
_symmetry.space_group_name_H-M   'P 1'
#
loop_
_entity.id
_entity.type
_entity.pdbx_description
1 polymer ?
#
loop_
_entity_poly.entity_id
_entity_poly.type
_entity_poly.pdbx_seq_one_letter_code
_entity_poly.pdbx_strand_id
1 'polypeptide(L)'
;MQISAQSFNEDQLEGEWISNNDGMEYDDYLGSIQKITLGNFMDIRKDYAYYRSGMISYRWTEKTKEANTHLNRFKRNDTENILDYFIIGNDRLHLIIGDQFSLRFKILELSNNTLKLQTKKGIMTFTNTPTGVQSLKVNTEIAEKARYNINGQRLSRPEKGINIVQMSDNSARKEVVK
;
A
#
# COMPACT_ATOMS: atom_id res chain seq x y z
N MET A 1 -16.47 10.59 -19.99
CA MET A 1 -15.50 9.53 -19.67
C MET A 1 -15.51 9.34 -18.15
N GLN A 2 -16.05 8.24 -17.67
CA GLN A 2 -16.09 7.94 -16.23
C GLN A 2 -14.83 7.12 -15.92
N ILE A 3 -13.82 7.79 -15.36
CA ILE A 3 -12.61 7.12 -14.88
C ILE A 3 -13.05 6.31 -13.67
N SER A 4 -13.11 4.98 -13.82
CA SER A 4 -13.20 4.05 -12.70
C SER A 4 -11.99 4.30 -11.82
N ALA A 5 -12.16 4.99 -10.68
CA ALA A 5 -11.08 5.14 -9.71
C ALA A 5 -10.77 3.75 -9.16
N GLN A 6 -9.56 3.26 -9.41
CA GLN A 6 -9.08 2.06 -8.75
C GLN A 6 -9.06 2.33 -7.23
N SER A 7 -9.77 1.49 -6.48
CA SER A 7 -9.79 1.54 -5.03
C SER A 7 -8.82 0.49 -4.51
N PHE A 8 -7.91 0.90 -3.63
CA PHE A 8 -6.95 0.02 -2.96
C PHE A 8 -7.44 -0.32 -1.56
N ASN A 9 -7.20 -1.56 -1.11
CA ASN A 9 -7.62 -2.05 0.20
C ASN A 9 -6.38 -2.28 1.10
N GLU A 10 -6.45 -1.91 2.38
CA GLU A 10 -5.37 -2.17 3.36
C GLU A 10 -4.99 -3.65 3.50
N ASP A 11 -5.94 -4.58 3.32
CA ASP A 11 -5.69 -6.02 3.38
C ASP A 11 -4.70 -6.48 2.30
N GLN A 12 -4.68 -5.80 1.15
CA GLN A 12 -3.75 -6.10 0.06
C GLN A 12 -2.32 -5.62 0.35
N LEU A 13 -2.16 -4.73 1.32
CA LEU A 13 -0.86 -4.25 1.74
C LEU A 13 -0.16 -5.21 2.71
N GLU A 14 -0.87 -6.15 3.33
CA GLU A 14 -0.27 -7.12 4.25
C GLU A 14 0.84 -7.92 3.56
N GLY A 15 2.00 -8.02 4.21
CA GLY A 15 3.14 -8.78 3.71
C GLY A 15 4.45 -8.04 3.78
N GLU A 16 5.45 -8.63 3.15
CA GLU A 16 6.81 -8.15 3.15
C GLU A 16 7.17 -7.55 1.78
N TRP A 17 7.41 -6.25 1.76
CA TRP A 17 7.70 -5.47 0.57
C TRP A 17 9.18 -5.08 0.56
N ILE A 18 9.94 -5.59 -0.40
CA ILE A 18 11.37 -5.33 -0.55
C ILE A 18 11.58 -4.34 -1.68
N SER A 19 12.36 -3.29 -1.45
CA SER A 19 12.63 -2.27 -2.46
C SER A 19 13.53 -2.78 -3.58
N ASN A 20 13.19 -2.41 -4.82
CA ASN A 20 14.00 -2.59 -6.01
C ASN A 20 14.38 -1.24 -6.67
N ASN A 21 14.55 -0.19 -5.87
CA ASN A 21 14.60 1.20 -6.36
C ASN A 21 15.99 1.80 -6.57
N ASP A 22 17.05 0.99 -6.67
CA ASP A 22 18.44 1.45 -6.92
C ASP A 22 18.86 2.72 -6.15
N GLY A 23 18.47 2.82 -4.88
CA GLY A 23 18.87 3.93 -4.01
C GLY A 23 18.03 5.21 -4.15
N MET A 24 16.87 5.17 -4.82
CA MET A 24 15.91 6.27 -4.81
C MET A 24 15.61 6.71 -3.37
N GLU A 25 15.74 8.01 -3.12
CA GLU A 25 15.43 8.61 -1.83
C GLU A 25 13.95 8.99 -1.73
N TYR A 26 13.38 8.95 -0.52
CA TYR A 26 12.01 9.38 -0.30
C TYR A 26 11.89 10.92 -0.40
N ASP A 27 12.74 11.63 0.34
CA ASP A 27 12.90 13.08 0.27
C ASP A 27 14.33 13.50 0.59
N ASP A 28 14.54 14.77 0.97
CA ASP A 28 15.85 15.33 1.27
C ASP A 28 16.51 14.77 2.54
N TYR A 29 15.71 14.26 3.47
CA TYR A 29 16.18 13.82 4.78
C TYR A 29 16.04 12.31 4.94
N LEU A 30 14.89 11.77 4.59
CA LEU A 30 14.68 10.33 4.54
C LEU A 30 15.13 9.82 3.17
N GLY A 31 16.17 8.98 3.18
CA GLY A 31 16.75 8.39 1.98
C GLY A 31 15.93 7.20 1.50
N SER A 32 16.61 6.13 1.10
CA SER A 32 15.93 4.99 0.51
C SER A 32 15.21 4.14 1.55
N ILE A 33 13.96 3.80 1.25
CA ILE A 33 13.20 2.80 2.00
C ILE A 33 13.60 1.44 1.43
N GLN A 34 14.13 0.56 2.28
CA GLN A 34 14.67 -0.73 1.88
C GLN A 34 13.64 -1.84 1.97
N LYS A 35 12.81 -1.79 3.02
CA LYS A 35 11.83 -2.84 3.33
C LYS A 35 10.65 -2.25 4.09
N ILE A 36 9.45 -2.69 3.78
CA ILE A 36 8.23 -2.41 4.52
C ILE A 36 7.54 -3.74 4.81
N THR A 37 7.34 -4.09 6.07
CA THR A 37 6.49 -5.21 6.48
C THR A 37 5.22 -4.64 7.06
N LEU A 38 4.06 -5.00 6.50
CA LEU A 38 2.75 -4.57 6.96
C LEU A 38 1.92 -5.78 7.39
N GLY A 39 1.14 -5.61 8.44
CA GLY A 39 0.35 -6.66 9.05
C GLY A 39 0.76 -6.90 10.49
N ASN A 40 -0.19 -7.41 11.28
CA ASN A 40 -0.01 -7.58 12.70
C ASN A 40 0.89 -8.77 13.02
N PHE A 41 1.88 -8.56 13.89
CA PHE A 41 2.74 -9.63 14.40
C PHE A 41 3.27 -9.33 15.79
N MET A 42 3.76 -10.38 16.46
CA MET A 42 4.43 -10.28 17.75
C MET A 42 5.95 -10.20 17.54
N ASP A 43 6.57 -9.07 17.87
CA ASP A 43 8.02 -8.91 17.96
C ASP A 43 8.49 -9.42 19.32
N ILE A 44 8.95 -10.66 19.36
CA ILE A 44 9.44 -11.32 20.57
C ILE A 44 10.95 -11.12 20.67
N ARG A 45 11.38 -10.45 21.75
CA ARG A 45 12.77 -10.29 22.16
C ARG A 45 13.00 -11.02 23.46
N LYS A 46 14.27 -11.17 23.85
CA LYS A 46 14.69 -11.94 25.03
C LYS A 46 13.86 -11.63 26.28
N ASP A 47 13.55 -10.35 26.51
CA ASP A 47 12.89 -9.88 27.73
C ASP A 47 11.56 -9.14 27.48
N TYR A 48 11.13 -9.00 26.22
CA TYR A 48 9.95 -8.20 25.87
C TYR A 48 9.21 -8.78 24.67
N ALA A 49 7.89 -8.63 24.63
CA ALA A 49 7.06 -8.91 23.47
C ALA A 49 6.27 -7.65 23.11
N TYR A 50 6.38 -7.20 21.86
CA TYR A 50 5.65 -6.05 21.35
C TYR A 50 4.69 -6.49 20.26
N TYR A 51 3.41 -6.14 20.41
CA TYR A 51 2.44 -6.26 19.33
C TYR A 51 2.61 -5.07 18.38
N ARG A 52 2.85 -5.34 17.10
CA ARG A 52 3.15 -4.32 16.08
C ARG A 52 2.28 -4.53 14.86
N SER A 53 1.95 -3.43 14.16
CA SER A 53 1.23 -3.46 12.88
C SER A 53 2.14 -3.45 11.66
N GLY A 54 3.46 -3.34 11.88
CA GLY A 54 4.46 -3.46 10.83
C GLY A 54 5.85 -3.00 11.26
N MET A 55 6.77 -3.02 10.30
CA MET A 55 8.13 -2.49 10.43
C MET A 55 8.58 -1.86 9.12
N ILE A 56 9.47 -0.87 9.22
CA ILE A 56 10.09 -0.24 8.07
C ILE A 56 11.60 -0.16 8.28
N SER A 57 12.37 -0.55 7.27
CA SER A 57 13.83 -0.37 7.24
C SER A 57 14.18 0.65 6.16
N TYR A 58 15.04 1.59 6.50
CA TYR A 58 15.38 2.70 5.62
C TYR A 58 16.80 3.23 5.86
N ARG A 59 17.25 4.07 4.94
CA ARG A 59 18.54 4.77 4.98
C ARG A 59 18.32 6.26 5.13
N TRP A 60 19.04 6.89 6.04
CA TRP A 60 19.12 8.35 6.11
C TRP A 60 20.02 8.90 4.99
N THR A 61 19.69 10.10 4.49
CA THR A 61 20.50 10.80 3.48
C THR A 61 21.79 11.37 4.08
N GLU A 62 22.74 11.78 3.23
CA GLU A 62 23.91 12.55 3.71
C GLU A 62 23.49 13.89 4.34
N LYS A 63 22.45 14.54 3.81
CA LYS A 63 21.92 15.79 4.39
C LYS A 63 21.46 15.60 5.84
N THR A 64 20.84 14.48 6.17
CA THR A 64 20.45 14.15 7.55
C THR A 64 21.68 13.90 8.43
N LYS A 65 22.71 13.24 7.89
CA LYS A 65 23.97 13.04 8.59
C LYS A 65 24.66 14.38 8.89
N GLU A 66 24.75 15.27 7.91
CA GLU A 66 25.34 16.61 8.06
C GLU A 66 24.58 17.48 9.06
N ALA A 67 23.25 17.35 9.10
CA ALA A 67 22.41 18.03 10.08
C ALA A 67 22.51 17.44 11.50
N ASN A 68 23.07 16.23 11.66
CA ASN A 68 23.18 15.57 12.95
C ASN A 68 24.36 16.10 13.76
N THR A 69 24.08 16.68 14.92
CA THR A 69 25.10 17.26 15.81
C THR A 69 25.94 16.20 16.54
N HIS A 70 25.57 14.92 16.49
CA HIS A 70 26.21 13.80 17.16
C HIS A 70 26.59 12.69 16.17
N LEU A 71 27.52 13.00 15.27
CA LEU A 71 27.98 12.10 14.19
C LEU A 71 28.43 10.72 14.68
N ASN A 72 29.01 10.63 15.89
CA ASN A 72 29.45 9.39 16.51
C ASN A 72 28.31 8.44 16.90
N ARG A 73 27.07 8.93 16.99
CA ARG A 73 25.87 8.13 17.27
C ARG A 73 24.97 7.95 16.05
N PHE A 74 25.28 8.63 14.94
CA PHE A 74 24.49 8.55 13.73
C PHE A 74 24.63 7.17 13.10
N LYS A 75 23.49 6.50 12.90
CA LYS A 75 23.39 5.27 12.13
C LYS A 75 22.80 5.59 10.78
N ARG A 76 23.48 5.17 9.70
CA ARG A 76 22.98 5.42 8.35
C ARG A 76 21.75 4.60 8.00
N ASN A 77 21.71 3.34 8.45
CA ASN A 77 20.56 2.47 8.28
C ASN A 77 19.81 2.41 9.61
N ASP A 78 18.49 2.45 9.54
CA ASP A 78 17.63 2.30 10.70
C ASP A 78 16.45 1.37 10.42
N THR A 79 15.80 0.94 11.49
CA THR A 79 14.58 0.14 11.39
C THR A 79 13.66 0.51 12.52
N GLU A 80 12.45 0.91 12.14
CA GLU A 80 11.44 1.39 13.07
C GLU A 80 10.13 0.61 12.94
N ASN A 81 9.35 0.60 14.00
CA ASN A 81 8.04 -0.03 13.98
C ASN A 81 6.99 0.87 13.33
N ILE A 82 6.06 0.25 12.62
CA ILE A 82 4.85 0.91 12.13
C ILE A 82 3.78 0.72 13.21
N LEU A 83 3.30 1.83 13.77
CA LEU A 83 2.22 1.82 14.75
C LEU A 83 0.87 1.57 14.08
N ASP A 84 0.66 2.16 12.90
CA ASP A 84 -0.56 1.99 12.13
C ASP A 84 -0.31 2.37 10.66
N TYR A 85 -1.18 1.87 9.78
CA TYR A 85 -1.23 2.22 8.37
C TYR A 85 -2.65 2.19 7.83
N PHE A 86 -2.98 3.12 6.94
CA PHE A 86 -4.32 3.22 6.37
C PHE A 86 -4.30 3.93 5.01
N ILE A 87 -5.35 3.69 4.22
CA ILE A 87 -5.56 4.30 2.91
C ILE A 87 -6.65 5.37 3.01
N ILE A 88 -6.33 6.61 2.63
CA ILE A 88 -7.30 7.71 2.53
C ILE A 88 -7.59 8.01 1.06
N GLY A 89 -8.86 8.28 0.76
CA GLY A 89 -9.25 8.82 -0.56
C GLY A 89 -8.97 7.87 -1.71
N ASN A 90 -8.97 6.57 -1.43
CA ASN A 90 -8.70 5.44 -2.33
C ASN A 90 -7.26 5.24 -2.79
N ASP A 91 -6.40 6.27 -2.74
CA ASP A 91 -5.04 6.18 -3.30
C ASP A 91 -3.92 6.72 -2.40
N ARG A 92 -4.21 7.13 -1.15
CA ARG A 92 -3.18 7.70 -0.26
C ARG A 92 -2.84 6.75 0.87
N LEU A 93 -1.68 6.10 0.78
CA LEU A 93 -1.14 5.31 1.88
C LEU A 93 -0.48 6.23 2.91
N HIS A 94 -0.90 6.09 4.17
CA HIS A 94 -0.29 6.72 5.32
C HIS A 94 0.36 5.65 6.21
N LEU A 95 1.60 5.89 6.64
CA LEU A 95 2.31 5.05 7.62
C LEU A 95 2.68 5.90 8.83
N ILE A 96 2.35 5.43 10.03
CA ILE A 96 2.77 6.05 11.31
C ILE A 96 3.99 5.29 11.83
N ILE A 97 5.15 5.94 11.86
CA ILE A 97 6.44 5.30 12.16
C ILE A 97 6.88 5.66 13.58
N GLY A 98 6.71 4.71 14.49
CA GLY A 98 7.01 4.88 15.92
C GLY A 98 6.40 6.18 16.47
N ASP A 99 7.17 6.83 17.34
CA ASP A 99 6.93 8.19 17.82
C ASP A 99 7.71 9.25 17.01
N GLN A 100 8.33 8.86 15.89
CA GLN A 100 9.32 9.69 15.20
C GLN A 100 8.72 10.54 14.07
N PHE A 101 8.00 9.92 13.14
CA PHE A 101 7.48 10.60 11.95
C PHE A 101 6.35 9.83 11.28
N SER A 102 5.79 10.40 10.21
CA SER A 102 4.79 9.73 9.36
C SER A 102 5.17 9.86 7.90
N LEU A 103 4.88 8.82 7.12
CA LEU A 103 5.09 8.81 5.67
C LEU A 103 3.76 8.81 4.94
N ARG A 104 3.76 9.45 3.77
CA ARG A 104 2.58 9.59 2.92
C ARG A 104 2.97 9.32 1.48
N PHE A 105 2.22 8.44 0.85
CA PHE A 105 2.45 8.04 -0.53
C PHE A 105 1.16 8.12 -1.31
N LYS A 106 1.27 8.40 -2.60
CA LYS A 106 0.19 8.05 -3.53
C LYS A 106 0.48 6.66 -4.09
N ILE A 107 -0.48 5.75 -3.96
CA ILE A 107 -0.44 4.41 -4.53
C ILE A 107 -0.68 4.54 -6.04
N LEU A 108 0.27 4.06 -6.83
CA LEU A 108 0.18 3.98 -8.28
C LEU A 108 -0.18 2.57 -8.75
N GLU A 109 0.28 1.56 -8.02
CA GLU A 109 0.01 0.16 -8.29
C GLU A 109 0.04 -0.62 -6.98
N LEU A 110 -0.93 -1.52 -6.80
CA LEU A 110 -0.96 -2.50 -5.73
C LEU A 110 -1.51 -3.81 -6.30
N SER A 111 -0.67 -4.82 -6.35
CA SER A 111 -0.98 -6.18 -6.77
C SER A 111 -0.33 -7.18 -5.80
N ASN A 112 -0.52 -8.49 -6.01
CA ASN A 112 -0.02 -9.52 -5.09
C ASN A 112 1.49 -9.45 -4.84
N ASN A 113 2.26 -9.00 -5.83
CA ASN A 113 3.71 -9.01 -5.79
C ASN A 113 4.35 -7.65 -6.06
N THR A 114 3.56 -6.61 -6.38
CA THR A 114 4.08 -5.30 -6.78
C THR A 114 3.33 -4.19 -6.05
N LEU A 115 4.11 -3.31 -5.43
CA LEU A 115 3.64 -2.07 -4.81
C LEU A 115 4.43 -0.91 -5.41
N LYS A 116 3.75 0.01 -6.11
CA LYS A 116 4.36 1.25 -6.62
C LYS A 116 3.78 2.45 -5.89
N LEU A 117 4.67 3.23 -5.29
CA LEU A 117 4.37 4.38 -4.47
C LEU A 117 5.05 5.63 -5.05
N GLN A 118 4.26 6.66 -5.32
CA GLN A 118 4.78 7.98 -5.65
C GLN A 118 5.25 8.68 -4.37
N THR A 119 6.49 9.15 -4.38
CA THR A 119 7.11 10.01 -3.37
C THR A 119 7.31 11.42 -3.93
N LYS A 120 7.91 12.31 -3.13
CA LYS A 120 8.32 13.65 -3.59
C LYS A 120 9.44 13.60 -4.63
N LYS A 121 10.30 12.57 -4.57
CA LYS A 121 11.50 12.44 -5.42
C LYS A 121 11.32 11.46 -6.60
N GLY A 122 10.30 10.61 -6.60
CA GLY A 122 10.06 9.69 -7.71
C GLY A 122 9.09 8.57 -7.39
N ILE A 123 9.12 7.51 -8.18
CA ILE A 123 8.31 6.31 -7.99
C ILE A 123 9.16 5.22 -7.34
N MET A 124 8.78 4.84 -6.12
CA MET A 124 9.33 3.68 -5.43
C MET A 124 8.50 2.44 -5.74
N THR A 125 9.14 1.43 -6.31
CA THR A 125 8.63 0.08 -6.50
C THR A 125 9.12 -0.83 -5.38
N PHE A 126 8.25 -1.75 -4.97
CA PHE A 126 8.56 -2.80 -4.01
C PHE A 126 7.98 -4.11 -4.51
N THR A 127 8.67 -5.19 -4.23
CA THR A 127 8.21 -6.54 -4.56
C THR A 127 7.94 -7.35 -3.30
N ASN A 128 6.81 -8.06 -3.30
CA ASN A 128 6.48 -9.04 -2.27
C ASN A 128 6.65 -10.46 -2.84
N THR A 129 7.15 -11.38 -2.01
CA THR A 129 7.09 -12.82 -2.30
C THR A 129 5.91 -13.39 -1.51
N PRO A 130 4.74 -13.60 -2.15
CA PRO A 130 3.56 -14.03 -1.43
C PRO A 130 3.78 -15.38 -0.78
N THR A 131 3.44 -15.51 0.50
CA THR A 131 3.31 -16.83 1.11
C THR A 131 2.03 -17.51 0.58
N GLY A 132 1.98 -18.84 0.58
CA GLY A 132 0.84 -19.60 0.03
C GLY A 132 -0.53 -19.29 0.66
N VAL A 133 -0.57 -18.61 1.81
CA VAL A 133 -1.81 -18.14 2.46
C VAL A 133 -2.23 -16.76 1.93
N GLN A 134 -1.27 -15.87 1.62
CA GLN A 134 -1.57 -14.56 1.04
C GLN A 134 -2.08 -14.67 -0.40
N SER A 135 -1.57 -15.63 -1.18
CA SER A 135 -2.07 -15.86 -2.55
C SER A 135 -3.56 -16.25 -2.58
N LEU A 136 -4.08 -16.88 -1.53
CA LEU A 136 -5.50 -17.25 -1.43
C LEU A 136 -6.41 -16.06 -1.11
N LYS A 137 -5.94 -15.06 -0.35
CA LYS A 137 -6.74 -13.87 0.02
C LYS A 137 -7.01 -12.93 -1.17
N VAL A 138 -6.10 -12.85 -2.16
CA VAL A 138 -6.19 -11.86 -3.24
C VAL A 138 -6.63 -12.45 -4.60
N ASN A 139 -6.69 -13.79 -4.72
CA ASN A 139 -7.17 -14.48 -5.93
C ASN A 139 -8.70 -14.60 -6.05
N THR A 140 -9.48 -13.75 -5.39
CA THR A 140 -10.86 -13.53 -5.86
C THR A 140 -10.79 -12.64 -7.08
N GLU A 141 -10.77 -13.24 -8.27
CA GLU A 141 -11.03 -12.52 -9.51
C GLU A 141 -12.25 -11.60 -9.31
N ILE A 142 -12.07 -10.31 -9.58
CA ILE A 142 -13.15 -9.33 -9.42
C ILE A 142 -14.20 -9.64 -10.49
N ALA A 143 -15.26 -10.33 -10.07
CA ALA A 143 -16.33 -10.82 -10.93
C ALA A 143 -17.57 -9.93 -10.81
N GLU A 144 -18.42 -9.96 -11.83
CA GLU A 144 -19.74 -9.34 -11.77
C GLU A 144 -20.59 -10.08 -10.73
N LYS A 145 -21.01 -9.36 -9.67
CA LYS A 145 -21.88 -9.86 -8.60
C LYS A 145 -23.35 -9.68 -8.98
N ALA A 146 -23.68 -8.54 -9.57
CA ALA A 146 -25.04 -8.22 -10.01
C ALA A 146 -25.02 -7.10 -11.06
N ARG A 147 -26.11 -6.99 -11.81
CA ARG A 147 -26.33 -5.92 -12.78
C ARG A 147 -27.72 -5.33 -12.60
N TYR A 148 -27.85 -4.03 -12.83
CA TYR A 148 -29.09 -3.28 -12.73
C TYR A 148 -29.26 -2.35 -13.92
N ASN A 149 -30.50 -1.98 -14.25
CA ASN A 149 -30.76 -0.87 -15.16
C ASN A 149 -30.70 0.48 -14.41
N ILE A 150 -30.87 1.58 -15.14
CA ILE A 150 -30.81 2.93 -14.57
C ILE A 150 -31.91 3.23 -13.54
N ASN A 151 -33.01 2.45 -13.55
CA ASN A 151 -34.10 2.54 -12.59
C ASN A 151 -33.84 1.68 -11.34
N GLY A 152 -32.68 1.03 -11.23
CA GLY A 152 -32.31 0.16 -10.10
C GLY A 152 -32.92 -1.24 -10.14
N GLN A 153 -33.53 -1.66 -11.25
CA GLN A 153 -34.08 -3.00 -11.39
C GLN A 153 -32.98 -3.99 -11.77
N ARG A 154 -32.94 -5.15 -11.11
CA ARG A 154 -31.91 -6.18 -11.35
C ARG A 154 -32.09 -6.82 -12.73
N LEU A 155 -30.99 -6.94 -13.48
CA LEU A 155 -30.90 -7.55 -14.79
C LEU A 155 -30.26 -8.94 -14.67
N SER A 156 -30.77 -9.91 -15.45
CA SER A 156 -30.19 -11.26 -15.56
C SER A 156 -29.17 -11.40 -16.70
N ARG A 157 -29.13 -10.42 -17.61
CA ARG A 157 -28.23 -10.34 -18.75
C ARG A 157 -28.02 -8.88 -19.15
N PRO A 158 -27.00 -8.55 -19.96
CA PRO A 158 -26.83 -7.21 -20.50
C PRO A 158 -28.04 -6.80 -21.35
N GLU A 159 -28.64 -5.65 -21.02
CA GLU A 159 -29.69 -5.01 -21.82
C GLU A 159 -29.15 -3.74 -22.47
N LYS A 160 -29.71 -3.37 -23.62
CA LYS A 160 -29.34 -2.15 -24.36
C LYS A 160 -29.62 -0.91 -23.51
N GLY A 161 -28.65 0.00 -23.44
CA GLY A 161 -28.70 1.20 -22.61
C GLY A 161 -27.63 1.22 -21.53
N ILE A 162 -27.90 1.95 -20.44
CA ILE A 162 -26.97 2.07 -19.30
C ILE A 162 -27.27 1.00 -18.27
N ASN A 163 -26.29 0.14 -18.04
CA ASN A 163 -26.33 -0.90 -17.02
C ASN A 163 -25.38 -0.51 -15.87
N ILE A 164 -25.84 -0.65 -14.63
CA ILE A 164 -25.03 -0.49 -13.42
C ILE A 164 -24.55 -1.88 -13.01
N VAL A 165 -23.25 -2.13 -13.11
CA VAL A 165 -22.62 -3.41 -12.79
C VAL A 165 -21.99 -3.31 -11.41
N GLN A 166 -22.46 -4.14 -10.48
CA GLN A 166 -21.89 -4.31 -9.15
C GLN A 166 -20.89 -5.45 -9.18
N MET A 167 -19.67 -5.17 -8.72
CA MET A 167 -18.57 -6.13 -8.71
C MET A 167 -18.47 -6.84 -7.35
N SER A 168 -17.73 -7.95 -7.28
CA SER A 168 -17.53 -8.74 -6.06
C SER A 168 -16.78 -7.98 -4.96
N ASP A 169 -15.97 -6.98 -5.32
CA ASP A 169 -15.26 -6.07 -4.41
C ASP A 169 -16.14 -4.90 -3.91
N ASN A 170 -17.46 -4.95 -4.16
CA ASN A 170 -18.45 -3.91 -3.88
C ASN A 170 -18.27 -2.59 -4.65
N SER A 171 -17.33 -2.51 -5.59
CA SER A 171 -17.30 -1.41 -6.56
C SER A 171 -18.49 -1.49 -7.51
N ALA A 172 -18.84 -0.35 -8.12
CA ALA A 172 -19.88 -0.28 -9.14
C ALA A 172 -19.44 0.57 -10.33
N ARG A 173 -19.77 0.13 -11.54
CA ARG A 173 -19.48 0.87 -12.79
C ARG A 173 -20.72 0.97 -13.68
N LYS A 174 -20.76 2.01 -14.51
CA LYS A 174 -21.78 2.17 -15.56
C LYS A 174 -21.23 1.64 -16.87
N GLU A 175 -21.97 0.73 -17.51
CA GLU A 175 -21.64 0.12 -18.79
C GLU A 175 -22.72 0.50 -19.82
N VAL A 176 -22.29 0.97 -21.00
CA VAL A 176 -23.21 1.27 -22.11
C VAL A 176 -23.22 0.08 -23.06
N VAL A 177 -24.36 -0.59 -23.14
CA VAL A 177 -24.60 -1.71 -24.07
C VAL A 177 -25.33 -1.17 -25.30
N LYS A 178 -24.78 -1.44 -26.49
CA LYS A 178 -25.29 -0.92 -27.78
C LYS A 178 -26.36 -1.82 -28.39
#